data_AF-A0A822FJE8-F1
#
_entry.id   AF-A0A822FJE8-F1
#
_cell.length_a   1.000
_cell.length_b   1.000
_cell.length_c   1.000
_cell.angle_alpha   90.00
_cell.angle_beta   90.00
_cell.angle_gamma   90.00
#
_symmetry.space_group_name_H-M   'P 1'
#
loop_
_entity.id
_entity.type
_entity.pdbx_description
1 polymer ?
#
loop_
_entity_poly.entity_id
_entity_poly.type
_entity_poly.pdbx_seq_one_letter_code
_entity_poly.pdbx_strand_id
1 'polypeptide(L)'
;LVCLCSHLPSSPIHLDHTSIVIFQHPNEIKRPLGTVQLLSKCLDSSSLTVIRARQFPRKYYSDIYTNPNTYLLFPNTNAVLLDDIINESDHYTIIALDGTWNEAMGIYHRNNELQELKTCYVKIDQKSEFVIRTQPTKETTSTLETIAYALR
;
A
#
# COMPACT_ATOMS: atom_id res chain seq x y z
N LEU A 1 24.26 -12.15 -6.37
CA LEU A 1 22.89 -12.02 -6.90
C LEU A 1 21.99 -12.90 -6.05
N VAL A 2 21.05 -12.31 -5.30
CA VAL A 2 20.06 -13.04 -4.50
C VAL A 2 18.73 -13.01 -5.27
N CYS A 3 18.18 -14.18 -5.63
CA CYS A 3 16.83 -14.29 -6.19
C CYS A 3 15.86 -14.48 -5.02
N LEU A 4 14.86 -13.62 -4.87
CA LEU A 4 13.76 -13.82 -3.91
C LEU A 4 12.72 -14.84 -4.41
N CYS A 5 12.96 -15.40 -5.59
CA CYS A 5 12.02 -16.18 -6.40
C CYS A 5 11.56 -17.47 -5.70
N SER A 6 12.43 -18.11 -4.93
CA SER A 6 12.11 -19.32 -4.15
C SER A 6 11.27 -19.05 -2.90
N HIS A 7 11.11 -17.79 -2.51
CA HIS A 7 10.34 -17.36 -1.33
C HIS A 7 9.01 -16.71 -1.72
N LEU A 8 8.74 -16.56 -3.02
CA LEU A 8 7.44 -16.11 -3.53
C LEU A 8 6.48 -17.30 -3.58
N PRO A 9 5.17 -17.07 -3.41
CA PRO A 9 4.18 -18.13 -3.56
C PRO A 9 4.26 -18.74 -4.97
N SER A 10 4.07 -20.06 -5.05
CA SER A 10 4.17 -20.79 -6.33
C SER A 10 3.08 -20.42 -7.34
N SER A 11 1.97 -19.86 -6.86
CA SER A 11 0.89 -19.28 -7.64
C SER A 11 0.46 -17.94 -7.03
N PRO A 12 -0.02 -16.97 -7.83
CA PRO A 12 -0.59 -15.74 -7.30
C PRO A 12 -1.74 -16.01 -6.33
N ILE A 13 -1.80 -15.23 -5.26
CA ILE A 13 -2.79 -15.31 -4.19
C ILE A 13 -3.96 -14.39 -4.57
N HIS A 14 -5.18 -14.93 -4.50
CA HIS A 14 -6.41 -14.16 -4.57
C HIS A 14 -6.78 -13.66 -3.17
N LEU A 15 -7.22 -12.41 -3.08
CA LEU A 15 -7.75 -11.82 -1.86
C LEU A 15 -9.27 -11.71 -2.01
N ASP A 16 -10.01 -12.53 -1.26
CA ASP A 16 -11.46 -12.65 -1.38
C ASP A 16 -12.22 -11.39 -0.93
N HIS A 17 -11.67 -10.67 0.06
CA HIS A 17 -12.36 -9.56 0.75
C HIS A 17 -11.57 -8.23 0.71
N THR A 18 -10.46 -8.21 -0.03
CA THR A 18 -9.53 -7.08 0.01
C THR A 18 -9.02 -6.74 -1.38
N SER A 19 -9.08 -5.46 -1.74
CA SER A 19 -8.43 -4.92 -2.93
C SER A 19 -7.30 -3.99 -2.53
N ILE A 20 -6.12 -4.18 -3.12
CA ILE A 20 -4.97 -3.28 -2.91
C ILE A 20 -4.84 -2.36 -4.11
N VAL A 21 -4.79 -1.06 -3.84
CA VAL A 21 -4.48 -0.02 -4.82
C VAL A 21 -3.14 0.61 -4.46
N ILE A 22 -2.17 0.55 -5.37
CA ILE A 22 -0.88 1.20 -5.19
C ILE A 22 -0.84 2.47 -6.03
N PHE A 23 -0.71 3.61 -5.37
CA PHE A 23 -0.40 4.89 -5.98
C PHE A 23 1.13 5.06 -5.99
N GLN A 24 1.73 4.70 -7.12
CA GLN A 24 3.18 4.64 -7.28
C GLN A 24 3.73 5.94 -7.88
N HIS A 25 4.75 6.51 -7.23
CA HIS A 25 5.49 7.64 -7.76
C HIS A 25 6.29 7.22 -9.01
N PRO A 26 6.32 8.03 -10.10
CA PRO A 26 6.98 7.63 -11.35
C PRO A 26 8.47 7.32 -11.23
N ASN A 27 9.16 7.86 -10.21
CA ASN A 27 10.58 7.58 -9.98
C ASN A 27 10.83 6.14 -9.50
N GLU A 28 9.84 5.47 -8.91
CA GLU A 28 9.98 4.08 -8.41
C GLU A 28 9.99 3.04 -9.55
N ILE A 29 9.53 3.40 -10.75
CA ILE A 29 9.44 2.50 -11.91
C ILE A 29 10.80 1.88 -12.26
N LYS A 30 11.87 2.65 -12.12
CA LYS A 30 13.23 2.23 -12.52
C LYS A 30 13.94 1.42 -11.43
N ARG A 31 13.33 1.20 -10.26
CA ARG A 31 14.01 0.53 -9.15
C ARG A 31 13.89 -0.99 -9.27
N PRO A 32 15.03 -1.72 -9.31
CA PRO A 32 15.00 -3.18 -9.24
C PRO A 32 14.48 -3.64 -7.87
N LEU A 33 13.66 -4.70 -7.85
CA LEU A 33 13.04 -5.27 -6.63
C LEU A 33 12.15 -4.28 -5.86
N GLY A 34 11.40 -3.43 -6.59
CA GLY A 34 10.41 -2.54 -5.99
C GLY A 34 9.20 -3.29 -5.41
N THR A 35 8.55 -2.69 -4.42
CA THR A 35 7.32 -3.18 -3.77
C THR A 35 6.30 -3.74 -4.76
N VAL A 36 6.01 -2.96 -5.81
CA VAL A 36 5.10 -3.33 -6.89
C VAL A 36 5.52 -4.61 -7.61
N GLN A 37 6.82 -4.78 -7.91
CA GLN A 37 7.29 -5.97 -8.63
C GLN A 37 7.13 -7.24 -7.79
N LEU A 38 7.26 -7.14 -6.47
CA LEU A 38 7.04 -8.26 -5.56
C LEU A 38 5.54 -8.55 -5.43
N LEU A 39 4.73 -7.53 -5.16
CA LEU A 39 3.27 -7.70 -5.01
C LEU A 39 2.61 -8.22 -6.28
N SER A 40 3.00 -7.73 -7.46
CA SER A 40 2.48 -8.24 -8.74
C SER A 40 2.89 -9.68 -9.06
N LYS A 41 3.85 -10.26 -8.32
CA LYS A 41 4.17 -11.70 -8.40
C LYS A 41 3.45 -12.52 -7.33
N CYS A 42 3.11 -11.90 -6.20
CA CYS A 42 2.42 -12.56 -5.09
C CYS A 42 0.90 -12.56 -5.23
N LEU A 43 0.32 -11.52 -5.83
CA LEU A 43 -1.12 -11.31 -5.91
C LEU A 43 -1.60 -11.40 -7.35
N ASP A 44 -2.83 -11.87 -7.54
CA ASP A 44 -3.46 -11.81 -8.85
C ASP A 44 -3.88 -10.39 -9.25
N SER A 45 -4.27 -10.23 -10.53
CA SER A 45 -4.65 -8.93 -11.09
C SER A 45 -6.01 -8.40 -10.61
N SER A 46 -6.84 -9.23 -9.98
CA SER A 46 -8.12 -8.80 -9.41
C SER A 46 -7.96 -8.20 -8.01
N SER A 47 -6.93 -8.64 -7.28
CA SER A 47 -6.63 -8.17 -5.93
C SER A 47 -5.64 -7.00 -5.89
N LEU A 48 -4.92 -6.72 -6.98
CA LEU A 48 -3.90 -5.66 -7.05
C LEU A 48 -4.09 -4.73 -8.25
N THR A 49 -4.32 -3.44 -7.97
CA THR A 49 -4.31 -2.36 -8.95
C THR A 49 -3.11 -1.44 -8.71
N VAL A 50 -2.37 -1.11 -9.77
CA VAL A 50 -1.20 -0.20 -9.67
C VAL A 50 -1.39 0.98 -10.61
N ILE A 51 -1.44 2.19 -10.04
CA ILE A 51 -1.61 3.44 -10.77
C ILE A 51 -0.34 4.29 -10.58
N ARG A 52 0.22 4.75 -11.70
CA ARG A 52 1.51 5.45 -11.73
C ARG A 52 1.31 6.91 -12.11
N ALA A 53 1.42 7.80 -11.14
CA ALA A 53 1.27 9.23 -11.36
C ALA A 53 1.85 10.04 -10.19
N ARG A 54 1.94 11.37 -10.37
CA ARG A 54 2.22 12.31 -9.27
C ARG A 54 0.94 12.85 -8.63
N GLN A 55 -0.18 12.72 -9.34
CA GLN A 55 -1.51 13.21 -8.95
C GLN A 55 -2.56 12.15 -9.30
N PHE A 56 -3.58 12.03 -8.46
CA PHE A 56 -4.61 11.01 -8.50
C PHE A 56 -6.00 11.65 -8.36
N PRO A 57 -6.41 12.51 -9.30
CA PRO A 57 -7.62 13.31 -9.12
C PRO A 57 -8.88 12.44 -9.17
N ARG A 58 -9.89 12.79 -8.35
CA ARG A 58 -11.13 11.99 -8.20
C ARG A 58 -11.83 11.68 -9.51
N LYS A 59 -11.78 12.58 -10.50
CA LYS A 59 -12.41 12.38 -11.82
C LYS A 59 -11.99 11.10 -12.56
N TYR A 60 -10.79 10.57 -12.30
CA TYR A 60 -10.28 9.36 -12.95
C TYR A 60 -10.39 8.11 -12.08
N TYR A 61 -10.64 8.28 -10.78
CA TYR A 61 -10.63 7.22 -9.78
C TYR A 61 -11.85 7.32 -8.86
N SER A 62 -12.99 7.72 -9.43
CA SER A 62 -14.19 8.06 -8.65
C SER A 62 -14.62 6.91 -7.77
N ASP A 63 -14.65 5.69 -8.32
CA ASP A 63 -15.07 4.48 -7.62
C ASP A 63 -14.24 4.22 -6.35
N ILE A 64 -12.93 4.51 -6.41
CA ILE A 64 -12.03 4.38 -5.26
C ILE A 64 -12.40 5.41 -4.18
N TYR A 65 -12.59 6.68 -4.56
CA TYR A 65 -12.84 7.77 -3.63
C TYR A 65 -14.29 7.89 -3.14
N THR A 66 -15.25 7.24 -3.78
CA THR A 66 -16.65 7.21 -3.35
C THR A 66 -17.00 5.96 -2.57
N ASN A 67 -16.16 4.93 -2.60
CA ASN A 67 -16.36 3.74 -1.80
C ASN A 67 -16.07 4.04 -0.31
N PRO A 68 -17.05 3.88 0.59
CA PRO A 68 -16.88 4.16 2.02
C PRO A 68 -15.90 3.20 2.72
N ASN A 69 -15.64 2.03 2.12
CA ASN A 69 -14.71 1.01 2.61
C ASN A 69 -13.34 1.13 1.94
N THR A 70 -12.99 2.30 1.42
CA THR A 70 -11.64 2.61 0.96
C THR A 70 -10.87 3.33 2.06
N TYR A 71 -9.71 2.78 2.41
CA TYR A 71 -8.84 3.31 3.45
C TYR A 71 -7.46 3.59 2.87
N LEU A 72 -6.88 4.72 3.30
CA LEU A 72 -5.52 5.09 2.94
C LEU A 72 -4.56 4.60 4.03
N LEU A 73 -3.62 3.75 3.64
CA LEU A 73 -2.55 3.26 4.52
C LEU A 73 -1.48 4.34 4.65
N PHE A 74 -1.67 5.22 5.63
CA PHE A 74 -0.84 6.39 5.81
C PHE A 74 -0.89 6.87 7.27
N PRO A 75 0.27 7.03 7.93
CA PRO A 75 0.30 7.46 9.31
C PRO A 75 -0.04 8.96 9.40
N ASN A 76 -1.15 9.28 10.07
CA ASN A 76 -1.48 10.62 10.49
C ASN A 76 -2.15 10.57 11.88
N THR A 77 -2.43 11.74 12.47
CA THR A 77 -3.01 11.83 13.83
C THR A 77 -4.40 11.19 13.96
N ASN A 78 -5.12 11.05 12.85
CA ASN A 78 -6.48 10.53 12.81
C ASN A 78 -6.53 9.08 12.29
N ALA A 79 -5.38 8.46 12.05
CA ALA A 79 -5.31 7.11 11.51
C ALA A 79 -5.78 6.12 12.56
N VAL A 80 -6.68 5.21 12.17
CA VAL A 80 -7.20 4.15 13.03
C VAL A 80 -6.47 2.83 12.76
N LEU A 81 -6.54 1.90 13.71
CA LEU A 81 -5.94 0.58 13.51
C LEU A 81 -6.75 -0.19 12.46
N LEU A 82 -6.07 -0.79 11.47
CA LEU A 82 -6.74 -1.54 10.41
C LEU A 82 -7.60 -2.68 10.97
N ASP A 83 -7.13 -3.39 11.99
CA ASP A 83 -7.86 -4.49 12.63
C ASP A 83 -9.24 -4.08 13.17
N ASP A 84 -9.39 -2.82 13.60
CA ASP A 84 -10.67 -2.29 14.08
C ASP A 84 -11.65 -2.03 12.93
N ILE A 85 -11.13 -1.80 11.72
CA ILE A 85 -11.91 -1.49 10.52
C ILE A 85 -12.38 -2.77 9.81
N ILE A 86 -11.48 -3.74 9.64
CA ILE A 86 -11.74 -4.93 8.81
C ILE A 86 -12.87 -5.79 9.37
N ASN A 87 -13.10 -5.74 10.69
CA ASN A 87 -14.17 -6.46 11.34
C ASN A 87 -15.58 -5.90 11.02
N GLU A 88 -15.66 -4.69 10.44
CA GLU A 88 -16.93 -4.01 10.14
C GLU A 88 -17.34 -4.11 8.65
N SER A 89 -16.48 -4.61 7.75
CA SER A 89 -16.70 -4.54 6.30
C SER A 89 -16.58 -5.88 5.58
N ASP A 90 -17.59 -6.23 4.76
CA ASP A 90 -17.59 -7.45 3.92
C ASP A 90 -16.52 -7.44 2.81
N HIS A 91 -16.19 -6.25 2.30
CA HIS A 91 -15.09 -6.01 1.35
C HIS A 91 -14.53 -4.61 1.56
N TYR A 92 -13.21 -4.48 1.52
CA TYR A 92 -12.52 -3.20 1.68
C TYR A 92 -11.35 -3.01 0.71
N THR A 93 -11.01 -1.74 0.48
CA THR A 93 -9.90 -1.34 -0.39
C THR A 93 -8.83 -0.61 0.40
N ILE A 94 -7.57 -1.05 0.27
CA ILE A 94 -6.41 -0.39 0.88
C ILE A 94 -5.63 0.34 -0.21
N ILE A 95 -5.52 1.65 -0.07
CA ILE A 95 -4.61 2.46 -0.87
C ILE A 95 -3.26 2.55 -0.16
N ALA A 96 -2.18 2.18 -0.85
CA ALA A 96 -0.82 2.37 -0.39
C ALA A 96 -0.05 3.32 -1.32
N LEU A 97 0.75 4.21 -0.73
CA LEU A 97 1.62 5.11 -1.49
C LEU A 97 3.00 4.46 -1.65
N ASP A 98 3.44 4.25 -2.89
CA ASP A 98 4.75 3.66 -3.20
C ASP A 98 5.72 4.74 -3.69
N GLY A 99 6.76 4.97 -2.91
CA GLY A 99 7.74 6.04 -3.09
C GLY A 99 8.70 6.07 -1.91
N THR A 100 9.76 6.87 -2.00
CA THR A 100 10.46 7.29 -0.79
C THR A 100 9.50 8.05 0.14
N TRP A 101 9.80 8.12 1.44
CA TRP A 101 8.94 8.83 2.40
C TRP A 101 8.57 10.24 1.94
N ASN A 102 9.54 11.01 1.45
CA ASN A 102 9.31 12.36 0.93
C ASN A 102 8.43 12.36 -0.34
N GLU A 103 8.54 11.36 -1.20
CA GLU A 103 7.68 11.22 -2.39
C GLU A 103 6.26 10.82 -2.02
N ALA A 104 6.09 9.89 -1.08
CA ALA A 104 4.79 9.47 -0.57
C ALA A 104 4.08 10.63 0.16
N MET A 105 4.79 11.37 1.02
CA MET A 105 4.28 12.62 1.62
C MET A 105 3.90 13.63 0.55
N GLY A 106 4.75 13.79 -0.47
CA GLY A 106 4.48 14.66 -1.59
C GLY A 106 3.21 14.25 -2.35
N ILE A 107 2.98 12.96 -2.57
CA ILE A 107 1.73 12.46 -3.17
C ILE A 107 0.55 12.82 -2.26
N TYR A 108 0.61 12.51 -0.97
CA TYR A 108 -0.47 12.82 -0.03
C TYR A 108 -0.83 14.31 0.01
N HIS A 109 0.16 15.19 0.15
CA HIS A 109 -0.09 16.64 0.26
C HIS A 109 -0.51 17.30 -1.05
N ARG A 110 -0.20 16.70 -2.22
CA ARG A 110 -0.59 17.24 -3.53
C ARG A 110 -1.97 16.78 -4.00
N ASN A 111 -2.61 15.85 -3.29
CA ASN A 111 -3.90 15.30 -3.66
C ASN A 111 -4.87 15.49 -2.49
N ASN A 112 -5.72 16.51 -2.57
CA ASN A 112 -6.67 16.81 -1.50
C ASN A 112 -7.64 15.65 -1.28
N GLU A 113 -7.96 14.91 -2.33
CA GLU A 113 -8.89 13.78 -2.26
C GLU A 113 -8.34 12.62 -1.44
N LEU A 114 -7.01 12.47 -1.34
CA LEU A 114 -6.38 11.51 -0.42
C LEU A 114 -6.55 11.91 1.05
N GLN A 115 -6.66 13.21 1.33
CA GLN A 115 -6.82 13.73 2.69
C GLN A 115 -8.27 13.61 3.19
N GLU A 116 -9.21 13.38 2.28
CA GLU A 116 -10.63 13.12 2.58
C GLU A 116 -10.89 11.64 2.95
N LEU A 117 -9.96 10.74 2.62
CA LEU A 117 -10.07 9.32 2.93
C LEU A 117 -9.82 9.06 4.42
N LYS A 118 -10.53 8.06 4.95
CA LYS A 118 -10.18 7.48 6.25
C LYS A 118 -8.78 6.89 6.16
N THR A 119 -7.90 7.31 7.05
CA THR A 119 -6.55 6.77 7.15
C THR A 119 -6.49 5.62 8.13
N CYS A 120 -5.66 4.64 7.83
CA CYS A 120 -5.40 3.51 8.70
C CYS A 120 -3.91 3.26 8.82
N TYR A 121 -3.54 2.55 9.88
CA TYR A 121 -2.21 1.99 10.08
C TYR A 121 -2.34 0.55 10.55
N VAL A 122 -1.28 -0.23 10.33
CA VAL A 122 -1.15 -1.58 10.87
C VAL A 122 -0.18 -1.53 12.04
N LYS A 123 -0.50 -2.27 13.10
CA LYS A 123 0.42 -2.42 14.22
C LYS A 123 1.44 -3.50 13.88
N ILE A 124 2.71 -3.11 13.82
CA ILE A 124 3.80 -4.03 13.51
C ILE A 124 4.61 -4.21 14.79
N ASP A 125 4.30 -5.27 15.54
CA ASP A 125 4.92 -5.58 16.84
C ASP A 125 6.35 -6.15 16.73
N GLN A 126 6.87 -6.34 15.50
CA GLN A 126 8.23 -6.80 15.23
C GLN A 126 9.05 -5.71 14.52
N LYS A 127 10.37 -5.68 14.77
CA LYS A 127 11.26 -4.80 14.00
C LYS A 127 11.18 -5.19 12.51
N SER A 128 11.05 -4.20 11.62
CA SER A 128 11.09 -4.40 10.17
C SER A 128 12.29 -5.27 9.78
N GLU A 129 12.03 -6.43 9.16
CA GLU A 129 13.05 -7.34 8.64
C GLU A 129 13.43 -7.00 7.19
N PHE A 130 12.72 -6.06 6.57
CA PHE A 130 13.00 -5.59 5.21
C PHE A 130 14.17 -4.59 5.15
N VAL A 131 15.36 -5.07 5.50
CA VAL A 131 16.64 -4.32 5.53
C VAL A 131 17.25 -4.19 4.11
N ILE A 132 16.43 -3.90 3.10
CA ILE A 132 16.92 -3.68 1.71
C ILE A 132 16.94 -2.18 1.35
N ARG A 133 16.35 -1.29 2.17
CA ARG A 133 16.35 0.16 1.94
C ARG A 133 16.54 0.98 3.22
N THR A 134 17.14 2.16 3.06
CA THR A 134 17.26 3.16 4.12
C THR A 134 15.87 3.69 4.48
N GLN A 135 15.34 3.21 5.59
CA GLN A 135 14.13 3.74 6.23
C GLN A 135 14.51 5.00 7.03
N PRO A 136 13.67 6.05 7.05
CA PRO A 136 13.97 7.29 7.75
C PRO A 136 14.18 7.11 9.26
N THR A 137 13.57 6.08 9.87
CA THR A 137 13.85 5.65 11.24
C THR A 137 13.80 4.12 11.34
N LYS A 138 14.37 3.54 12.42
CA LYS A 138 14.29 2.09 12.73
C LYS A 138 12.86 1.57 13.00
N GLU A 139 11.88 2.47 12.99
CA GLU A 139 10.48 2.27 13.40
C GLU A 139 9.51 2.38 12.21
N THR A 140 9.97 2.77 11.01
CA THR A 140 9.12 2.88 9.81
C THR A 140 9.23 1.64 8.94
N THR A 141 8.14 0.93 8.67
CA THR A 141 8.14 -0.28 7.83
C THR A 141 8.07 0.03 6.34
N SER A 142 8.52 -0.91 5.50
CA SER A 142 8.41 -0.78 4.04
C SER A 142 6.95 -0.92 3.58
N THR A 143 6.58 -0.28 2.46
CA THR A 143 5.24 -0.42 1.85
C THR A 143 4.84 -1.89 1.65
N LEU A 144 5.81 -2.78 1.36
CA LEU A 144 5.58 -4.21 1.24
C LEU A 144 5.19 -4.85 2.58
N GLU A 145 5.93 -4.59 3.66
CA GLU A 145 5.61 -5.14 4.98
C GLU A 145 4.27 -4.62 5.47
N THR A 146 4.01 -3.32 5.30
CA THR A 146 2.74 -2.73 5.74
C THR A 146 1.56 -3.37 5.00
N ILE A 147 1.71 -3.63 3.70
CA ILE A 147 0.71 -4.39 2.92
C ILE A 147 0.64 -5.84 3.39
N ALA A 148 1.76 -6.53 3.59
CA ALA A 148 1.77 -7.92 4.04
C ALA A 148 1.12 -8.10 5.42
N TYR A 149 1.30 -7.14 6.33
CA TYR A 149 0.60 -7.12 7.62
C TYR A 149 -0.88 -6.80 7.47
N ALA A 150 -1.25 -5.93 6.51
CA ALA A 150 -2.66 -5.61 6.23
C ALA A 150 -3.45 -6.77 5.61
N LEU A 151 -2.76 -7.76 5.03
CA LEU A 151 -3.36 -8.93 4.38
C LEU A 151 -3.46 -10.17 5.29
N ARG A 152 -3.21 -10.02 6.59
CA ARG A 152 -3.30 -11.14 7.55
C ARG A 152 -4.72 -11.52 7.91
#